data_AF-A0A1G3ALT8-F1
#
_entry.id   AF-A0A1G3ALT8-F1
#
_cell.length_a   1.000
_cell.length_b   1.000
_cell.length_c   1.000
_cell.angle_alpha   90.00
_cell.angle_beta   90.00
_cell.angle_gamma   90.00
#
_symmetry.space_group_name_H-M   'P 1'
#
loop_
_entity.id
_entity.type
_entity.pdbx_description
1 polymer ?
#
loop_
_entity_poly.entity_id
_entity_poly.type
_entity_poly.pdbx_seq_one_letter_code
_entity_poly.pdbx_strand_id
1 'polypeptide(L)'
;MDDTKHLQFQVETTHQNRREMLKTGICAGLGLVLSTRSFSCCPCSSNREQAMLDSDDFSMIAFCCLECEKCEVYIATQNNDDELRAKVAKQWNMDAGKLYCDGCKSDRTPFNCDAKKCAVQKNLPTCAHCDDFPSCDKEIWTKWPQLKEKVQTIRNRLST
;
A
#
# COMPACT_ATOMS: atom_id res chain seq x y z
N MET A 1 -12.17 -32.97 -34.92
CA MET A 1 -10.89 -33.24 -34.25
C MET A 1 -10.20 -31.89 -34.12
N ASP A 2 -10.86 -30.98 -33.41
CA ASP A 2 -10.70 -30.80 -31.95
C ASP A 2 -9.37 -30.08 -31.67
N ASP A 3 -9.27 -29.12 -30.76
CA ASP A 3 -10.21 -28.19 -30.16
C ASP A 3 -9.31 -27.25 -29.35
N THR A 4 -9.67 -25.97 -29.31
CA THR A 4 -9.47 -25.04 -28.20
C THR A 4 -8.16 -25.10 -27.39
N LYS A 5 -7.31 -24.05 -27.50
CA LYS A 5 -6.51 -23.57 -26.36
C LYS A 5 -6.05 -22.11 -26.47
N HIS A 6 -6.56 -21.34 -25.52
CA HIS A 6 -5.97 -20.17 -24.85
C HIS A 6 -5.68 -18.89 -25.64
N LEU A 7 -6.65 -17.97 -25.55
CA LEU A 7 -6.41 -16.54 -25.39
C LEU A 7 -5.59 -16.29 -24.11
N GLN A 8 -4.41 -15.69 -24.27
CA GLN A 8 -3.73 -14.96 -23.20
C GLN A 8 -3.64 -13.48 -23.56
N PHE A 9 -4.15 -12.73 -22.59
CA PHE A 9 -4.25 -11.30 -22.39
C PHE A 9 -2.88 -10.62 -22.47
N GLN A 10 -2.73 -9.65 -23.39
CA GLN A 10 -1.55 -8.79 -23.47
C GLN A 10 -1.68 -7.65 -22.46
N VAL A 11 -0.77 -7.62 -21.48
CA VAL A 11 -0.48 -6.43 -20.67
C VAL A 11 0.82 -5.86 -21.20
N GLU A 12 0.71 -4.88 -22.09
CA GLU A 12 1.85 -4.13 -22.61
C GLU A 12 2.38 -3.18 -21.53
N THR A 13 3.60 -3.46 -21.09
CA THR A 13 4.37 -2.60 -20.17
C THR A 13 5.14 -1.58 -20.99
N THR A 14 4.55 -0.41 -21.24
CA THR A 14 5.29 0.73 -21.81
C THR A 14 6.00 1.50 -20.68
N HIS A 15 7.20 1.04 -20.33
CA HIS A 15 8.17 1.80 -19.56
C HIS A 15 8.82 2.85 -20.48
N GLN A 16 8.20 4.03 -20.63
CA GLN A 16 8.79 5.12 -21.43
C GLN A 16 9.68 6.04 -20.57
N ASN A 17 10.96 6.03 -20.93
CA ASN A 17 12.07 6.84 -20.42
C ASN A 17 11.72 8.35 -20.34
N ARG A 18 11.73 8.91 -19.13
CA ARG A 18 11.54 10.36 -18.86
C ARG A 18 12.81 11.19 -19.14
N ARG A 19 13.34 11.13 -20.35
CA ARG A 19 14.43 12.03 -20.78
C ARG A 19 14.16 12.86 -22.04
N GLU A 20 12.99 12.70 -22.68
CA GLU A 20 12.63 13.50 -23.86
C GLU A 20 11.32 14.29 -23.65
N MET A 21 11.31 15.17 -22.65
CA MET A 21 10.29 16.23 -22.53
C MET A 21 10.93 17.62 -22.37
N LEU A 22 12.22 17.76 -22.69
CA LEU A 22 12.97 19.02 -22.53
C LEU A 22 13.03 19.88 -23.81
N LYS A 23 12.11 19.74 -24.78
CA LYS A 23 12.28 20.40 -26.09
C LYS A 23 11.10 21.12 -26.75
N THR A 24 9.94 21.27 -26.12
CA THR A 24 8.89 22.12 -26.74
C THR A 24 8.22 23.03 -25.72
N GLY A 25 9.04 23.81 -25.01
CA GLY A 25 8.60 25.11 -24.50
C GLY A 25 8.82 26.16 -25.58
N ILE A 26 7.77 26.50 -26.33
CA ILE A 26 7.75 27.69 -27.17
C ILE A 26 6.50 28.50 -26.78
N CYS A 27 6.69 29.37 -25.78
CA CYS A 27 5.90 30.58 -25.65
C CYS A 27 6.42 31.57 -26.69
N ALA A 28 5.93 31.49 -27.93
CA ALA A 28 6.09 32.56 -28.90
C ALA A 28 4.78 33.35 -28.92
N GLY A 29 4.74 34.40 -28.10
CA GLY A 29 3.71 35.41 -28.16
C GLY A 29 3.76 36.13 -29.50
N LEU A 30 2.61 36.22 -30.16
CA LEU A 30 2.29 37.28 -31.10
C LEU A 30 0.76 37.35 -31.17
N GLY A 31 0.17 38.33 -30.48
CA GLY A 31 -1.26 38.47 -30.36
C GLY A 31 -1.61 39.84 -29.80
N LEU A 32 -1.84 40.76 -30.73
CA LEU A 32 -2.15 42.17 -30.59
C LEU A 32 -3.03 42.52 -29.39
N VAL A 33 -2.60 43.56 -28.67
CA VAL A 33 -3.43 44.35 -27.76
C VAL A 33 -4.62 44.87 -28.55
N LEU A 34 -5.84 44.51 -28.16
CA LEU A 34 -7.05 45.32 -28.24
C LEU A 34 -8.25 44.51 -27.72
N SER A 35 -8.77 44.96 -26.57
CA SER A 35 -10.19 44.92 -26.18
C SER A 35 -10.88 43.56 -25.95
N THR A 36 -11.60 43.54 -24.83
CA THR A 36 -12.69 42.63 -24.44
C THR A 36 -12.34 41.23 -23.93
N ARG A 37 -12.72 41.02 -22.66
CA ARG A 37 -13.11 39.76 -22.00
C ARG A 37 -12.69 38.45 -22.69
N SER A 38 -11.75 37.75 -22.07
CA SER A 38 -11.62 36.30 -22.15
C SER A 38 -11.20 35.83 -20.76
N PHE A 39 -12.10 35.37 -19.89
CA PHE A 39 -12.60 34.00 -19.90
C PHE A 39 -11.50 32.99 -20.28
N SER A 40 -10.41 32.93 -19.50
CA SER A 40 -9.76 31.64 -19.30
C SER A 40 -10.45 30.96 -18.13
N CYS A 41 -11.61 30.38 -18.44
CA CYS A 41 -12.21 29.32 -17.65
C CYS A 41 -11.24 28.14 -17.62
N CYS A 42 -10.30 28.16 -16.68
CA CYS A 42 -9.76 26.93 -16.13
C CYS A 42 -9.62 27.09 -14.62
N PRO A 43 -10.72 26.97 -13.85
CA PRO A 43 -10.69 26.90 -12.39
C PRO A 43 -10.17 25.55 -11.88
N CYS A 44 -9.38 24.81 -12.66
CA CYS A 44 -9.03 23.41 -12.41
C CYS A 44 -7.53 23.15 -12.28
N SER A 45 -6.80 24.03 -11.57
CA SER A 45 -5.37 23.83 -11.28
C SER A 45 -5.04 23.77 -9.77
N SER A 46 -5.95 23.32 -8.92
CA SER A 46 -5.63 23.14 -7.49
C SER A 46 -5.43 21.70 -7.02
N ASN A 47 -5.85 20.67 -7.78
CA ASN A 47 -5.92 19.30 -7.23
C ASN A 47 -5.13 18.23 -7.99
N ARG A 48 -4.22 18.59 -8.92
CA ARG A 48 -3.43 17.56 -9.63
C ARG A 48 -2.20 17.06 -8.84
N GLU A 49 -1.82 17.74 -7.75
CA GLU A 49 -0.74 17.25 -6.87
C GLU A 49 -1.22 16.25 -5.80
N GLN A 50 -2.52 16.21 -5.47
CA GLN A 50 -3.03 15.29 -4.44
C GLN A 50 -3.41 13.89 -4.96
N ALA A 51 -3.70 13.72 -6.25
CA ALA A 51 -4.22 12.47 -6.81
C ALA A 51 -3.17 11.35 -7.03
N MET A 52 -2.02 11.43 -6.36
CA MET A 52 -0.92 10.46 -6.51
C MET A 52 -0.58 9.69 -5.22
N LEU A 53 -1.34 9.90 -4.14
CA LEU A 53 -1.21 9.17 -2.87
C LEU A 53 -2.42 8.28 -2.54
N ASP A 54 -3.44 8.23 -3.41
CA ASP A 54 -4.69 7.49 -3.22
C ASP A 54 -4.70 6.12 -3.95
N SER A 55 -3.56 5.63 -4.44
CA SER A 55 -3.50 4.26 -4.93
C SER A 55 -3.56 3.31 -3.74
N ASP A 56 -4.74 2.77 -3.46
CA ASP A 56 -5.05 1.80 -2.42
C ASP A 56 -4.35 0.44 -2.65
N ASP A 57 -3.01 0.43 -2.73
CA ASP A 57 -2.23 -0.80 -2.78
C ASP A 57 -1.97 -1.32 -1.36
N PHE A 58 -2.73 -2.34 -0.97
CA PHE A 58 -2.58 -3.03 0.31
C PHE A 58 -1.49 -4.11 0.29
N SER A 59 -0.70 -4.27 -0.77
CA SER A 59 0.32 -5.33 -0.90
C SER A 59 1.33 -5.32 0.25
N MET A 60 1.84 -4.14 0.62
CA MET A 60 2.81 -3.93 1.71
C MET A 60 2.17 -3.61 3.07
N ILE A 61 0.86 -3.84 3.19
CA ILE A 61 0.09 -3.64 4.42
C ILE A 61 -0.31 -5.02 4.95
N ALA A 62 0.00 -5.28 6.22
CA ALA A 62 -0.39 -6.50 6.90
C ALA A 62 -1.92 -6.61 7.04
N PHE A 63 -2.43 -7.81 7.30
CA PHE A 63 -3.87 -8.00 7.50
C PHE A 63 -4.43 -7.14 8.65
N CYS A 64 -3.63 -6.90 9.69
CA CYS A 64 -3.98 -6.01 10.81
C CYS A 64 -3.74 -4.51 10.53
N CYS A 65 -3.56 -4.11 9.27
CA CYS A 65 -3.33 -2.72 8.87
C CYS A 65 -2.01 -2.11 9.39
N LEU A 66 -1.03 -2.95 9.75
CA LEU A 66 0.34 -2.51 10.02
C LEU A 66 1.12 -2.37 8.71
N GLU A 67 1.77 -1.23 8.52
CA GLU A 67 2.60 -0.94 7.35
C GLU A 67 3.97 -1.63 7.51
N CYS A 68 4.39 -2.43 6.53
CA CYS A 68 5.67 -3.14 6.60
C CYS A 68 6.86 -2.16 6.69
N GLU A 69 6.76 -1.01 6.04
CA GLU A 69 7.78 0.07 6.07
C GLU A 69 8.05 0.64 7.46
N LYS A 70 7.11 0.47 8.40
CA LYS A 70 7.24 0.93 9.79
C LYS A 70 7.49 -0.23 10.77
N CYS A 71 7.63 -1.45 10.27
CA CYS A 71 7.83 -2.64 11.09
C CYS A 71 9.33 -2.92 11.25
N GLU A 72 9.84 -2.81 12.48
CA GLU A 72 11.28 -3.00 12.77
C GLU A 72 11.80 -4.38 12.33
N VAL A 73 11.01 -5.45 12.45
CA VAL A 73 11.42 -6.80 12.00
C VAL A 73 11.57 -6.87 10.48
N TYR A 74 10.64 -6.26 9.74
CA TYR A 74 10.72 -6.19 8.28
C TYR A 74 11.94 -5.36 7.86
N ILE A 75 12.11 -4.17 8.43
CA ILE A 75 13.25 -3.28 8.17
C ILE A 75 14.58 -4.00 8.47
N ALA A 76 14.68 -4.69 9.61
CA ALA A 76 15.87 -5.44 9.99
C ALA A 76 16.19 -6.61 9.04
N THR A 77 15.16 -7.20 8.43
CA THR A 77 15.33 -8.26 7.43
C THR A 77 15.83 -7.67 6.10
N GLN A 78 15.17 -6.63 5.59
CA GLN A 78 15.52 -6.05 4.29
C GLN A 78 16.88 -5.36 4.28
N ASN A 79 17.31 -4.81 5.42
CA ASN A 79 18.63 -4.19 5.55
C ASN A 79 19.74 -5.17 5.97
N ASN A 80 19.42 -6.44 6.20
CA ASN A 80 20.33 -7.40 6.85
C ASN A 80 20.94 -6.84 8.15
N ASP A 81 20.13 -6.15 8.95
CA ASP A 81 20.55 -5.47 10.18
C ASP A 81 20.38 -6.42 11.38
N ASP A 82 21.47 -7.12 11.72
CA ASP A 82 21.50 -8.08 12.81
C ASP A 82 21.40 -7.42 14.20
N GLU A 83 21.88 -6.18 14.34
CA GLU A 83 21.82 -5.42 15.59
C GLU A 83 20.38 -5.02 15.91
N LEU A 84 19.68 -4.45 14.92
CA LEU A 84 18.26 -4.12 15.04
C LEU A 84 17.44 -5.39 15.31
N ARG A 85 17.74 -6.49 14.61
CA ARG A 85 17.05 -7.78 14.83
C ARG A 85 17.25 -8.29 16.26
N ALA A 86 18.47 -8.22 16.79
CA ALA A 86 18.76 -8.62 18.17
C ALA A 86 18.06 -7.72 19.21
N LYS A 87 17.98 -6.41 18.94
CA LYS A 87 17.26 -5.45 19.79
C LYS A 87 15.76 -5.78 19.85
N VAL A 88 15.13 -5.99 18.69
CA VAL A 88 13.70 -6.33 18.61
C VAL A 88 13.42 -7.70 19.24
N ALA A 89 14.29 -8.69 18.99
CA ALA A 89 14.22 -10.01 19.62
C ALA A 89 14.20 -9.92 21.14
N LYS A 90 15.08 -9.11 21.72
CA LYS A 90 15.12 -8.87 23.16
C LYS A 90 13.85 -8.17 23.66
N GLN A 91 13.37 -7.15 22.95
CA GLN A 91 12.16 -6.41 23.33
C GLN A 91 10.92 -7.32 23.34
N TRP A 92 10.84 -8.26 22.40
CA TRP A 92 9.68 -9.13 22.23
C TRP A 92 9.86 -10.52 22.87
N ASN A 93 10.99 -10.74 23.55
CA ASN A 93 11.37 -12.01 24.17
C ASN A 93 11.29 -13.19 23.16
N MET A 94 11.86 -12.97 21.98
CA MET A 94 11.93 -13.94 20.88
C MET A 94 13.38 -14.27 20.53
N ASP A 95 13.57 -15.34 19.77
CA ASP A 95 14.87 -15.71 19.21
C ASP A 95 15.17 -14.85 17.97
N ALA A 96 16.28 -14.11 18.00
CA ALA A 96 16.73 -13.28 16.88
C ALA A 96 16.95 -14.09 15.60
N GLY A 97 17.40 -15.35 15.73
CA GLY A 97 17.59 -16.27 14.60
C GLY A 97 16.29 -16.70 13.92
N LYS A 98 15.13 -16.36 14.49
CA LYS A 98 13.80 -16.66 13.93
C LYS A 98 13.07 -15.40 13.44
N LEU A 99 13.64 -14.22 13.63
CA LEU A 99 13.03 -12.94 13.25
C LEU A 99 13.39 -12.54 11.81
N TYR A 100 12.95 -13.34 10.84
CA TYR A 100 13.05 -13.02 9.41
C TYR A 100 11.66 -12.77 8.83
N CYS A 101 11.44 -11.60 8.23
CA CYS A 101 10.14 -11.19 7.74
C CYS A 101 10.24 -10.52 6.36
N ASP A 102 9.63 -11.15 5.35
CA ASP A 102 9.49 -10.61 3.99
C ASP A 102 8.10 -9.97 3.78
N GLY A 103 7.38 -9.70 4.87
CA GLY A 103 6.05 -9.10 4.88
C GLY A 103 4.98 -10.06 5.40
N CYS A 104 3.93 -9.52 6.02
CA CYS A 104 2.90 -10.35 6.68
C CYS A 104 2.14 -11.27 5.71
N LYS A 105 2.00 -10.86 4.45
CA LYS A 105 1.33 -11.62 3.37
C LYS A 105 2.26 -12.63 2.68
N SER A 106 3.55 -12.62 2.99
CA SER A 106 4.51 -13.61 2.50
C SER A 106 4.44 -14.90 3.31
N ASP A 107 5.07 -15.95 2.79
CA ASP A 107 5.30 -17.22 3.49
C ASP A 107 6.42 -17.11 4.52
N ARG A 108 7.33 -16.15 4.37
CA ARG A 108 8.47 -15.95 5.27
C ARG A 108 8.18 -14.84 6.26
N THR A 109 7.49 -15.17 7.34
CA THR A 109 7.20 -14.24 8.42
C THR A 109 7.11 -14.97 9.77
N PRO A 110 7.59 -14.38 10.87
CA PRO A 110 7.44 -14.98 12.19
C PRO A 110 6.00 -14.85 12.72
N PHE A 111 5.13 -14.09 12.04
CA PHE A 111 3.79 -13.74 12.50
C PHE A 111 2.72 -14.67 11.92
N ASN A 112 2.37 -15.70 12.68
CA ASN A 112 1.27 -16.62 12.36
C ASN A 112 0.11 -16.48 13.37
N CYS A 113 -0.67 -15.40 13.22
CA CYS A 113 -1.83 -15.13 14.08
C CYS A 113 -3.16 -15.58 13.46
N ASP A 114 -4.19 -15.73 14.29
CA ASP A 114 -5.51 -16.18 13.84
C ASP A 114 -6.25 -15.14 12.99
N ALA A 115 -5.88 -13.87 13.07
CA ALA A 115 -6.38 -12.84 12.17
C ALA A 115 -5.83 -13.02 10.75
N LYS A 116 -4.53 -13.34 10.59
CA LYS A 116 -3.92 -13.67 9.29
C LYS A 116 -4.63 -14.87 8.66
N LYS A 117 -4.75 -15.98 9.40
CA LYS A 117 -5.43 -17.20 8.91
C LYS A 117 -6.86 -16.90 8.45
N CYS A 118 -7.62 -16.15 9.25
CA CYS A 118 -8.99 -15.80 8.93
C CYS A 118 -9.10 -14.88 7.71
N ALA A 119 -8.23 -13.88 7.58
CA ALA A 119 -8.22 -12.98 6.43
C ALA A 119 -7.86 -13.72 5.13
N VAL A 120 -6.89 -14.65 5.18
CA VAL A 120 -6.55 -15.52 4.05
C VAL A 120 -7.74 -16.40 3.66
N GLN A 121 -8.40 -17.05 4.62
CA GLN A 121 -9.59 -17.88 4.36
C GLN A 121 -10.74 -17.10 3.72
N LYS A 122 -10.94 -15.84 4.15
CA LYS A 122 -11.96 -14.95 3.61
C LYS A 122 -11.51 -14.20 2.35
N ASN A 123 -10.29 -14.44 1.86
CA ASN A 123 -9.68 -13.75 0.73
C ASN A 123 -9.75 -12.21 0.85
N LEU A 124 -9.47 -11.69 2.05
CA LEU A 124 -9.54 -10.25 2.33
C LEU A 124 -8.18 -9.58 2.15
N PRO A 125 -8.11 -8.38 1.55
CA PRO A 125 -6.86 -7.64 1.45
C PRO A 125 -6.34 -7.19 2.82
N THR A 126 -7.23 -6.72 3.71
CA THR A 126 -6.93 -6.43 5.13
C THR A 126 -8.17 -6.66 5.99
N CYS A 127 -8.02 -6.69 7.31
CA CYS A 127 -9.14 -6.75 8.24
C CYS A 127 -10.04 -5.50 8.18
N ALA A 128 -9.59 -4.38 7.59
CA ALA A 128 -10.45 -3.21 7.38
C ALA A 128 -11.61 -3.48 6.42
N HIS A 129 -11.41 -4.43 5.49
CA HIS A 129 -12.39 -4.87 4.51
C HIS A 129 -13.34 -5.96 5.04
N CYS A 130 -13.18 -6.38 6.30
CA CYS A 130 -14.03 -7.39 6.92
C CYS A 130 -15.27 -6.75 7.53
N ASP A 131 -16.46 -7.12 7.06
CA ASP A 131 -17.72 -6.61 7.63
C ASP A 131 -17.96 -7.04 9.07
N ASP A 132 -17.47 -8.22 9.44
CA ASP A 132 -17.55 -8.73 10.82
C ASP A 132 -16.49 -8.11 11.75
N PHE A 133 -15.64 -7.20 11.26
CA PHE A 133 -14.57 -6.63 12.09
C PHE A 133 -15.06 -5.92 13.37
N PRO A 134 -16.16 -5.13 13.37
CA PRO A 134 -16.63 -4.43 14.56
C PRO A 134 -16.97 -5.36 15.74
N SER A 135 -17.45 -6.57 15.45
CA SER A 135 -17.75 -7.62 16.44
C SER A 135 -16.63 -8.64 16.60
N CYS A 136 -15.47 -8.45 15.95
CA CYS A 136 -14.36 -9.38 16.00
C CYS A 136 -13.62 -9.33 17.35
N ASP A 137 -13.46 -10.50 17.96
CA ASP A 137 -12.91 -10.72 19.30
C ASP A 137 -11.60 -11.53 19.29
N LYS A 138 -10.96 -11.67 18.12
CA LYS A 138 -9.68 -12.39 18.00
C LYS A 138 -8.62 -11.82 18.94
N GLU A 139 -7.82 -12.71 19.51
CA GLU A 139 -6.84 -12.42 20.58
C GLU A 139 -5.86 -11.28 20.25
N ILE A 140 -5.49 -11.11 18.97
CA ILE A 140 -4.60 -10.04 18.52
C ILE A 140 -5.09 -8.65 18.92
N TRP A 141 -6.41 -8.42 18.94
CA TRP A 141 -6.99 -7.12 19.27
C TRP A 141 -6.91 -6.80 20.76
N THR A 142 -6.89 -7.83 21.61
CA THR A 142 -6.71 -7.69 23.05
C THR A 142 -5.23 -7.50 23.40
N LYS A 143 -4.34 -8.24 22.72
CA LYS A 143 -2.89 -8.13 22.92
C LYS A 143 -2.32 -6.81 22.38
N TRP A 144 -2.85 -6.33 21.26
CA TRP A 144 -2.35 -5.17 20.53
C TRP A 144 -3.49 -4.22 20.14
N PRO A 145 -4.10 -3.50 21.11
CA PRO A 145 -5.25 -2.63 20.86
C PRO A 145 -4.98 -1.54 19.81
N GLN A 146 -3.73 -1.06 19.70
CA GLN A 146 -3.32 -0.09 18.68
C GLN A 146 -3.50 -0.61 17.24
N LEU A 147 -3.43 -1.93 17.04
CA LEU A 147 -3.71 -2.51 15.71
C LEU A 147 -5.21 -2.45 15.41
N LYS A 148 -6.07 -2.64 16.43
CA LYS A 148 -7.51 -2.53 16.27
C LYS A 148 -7.91 -1.11 15.83
N GLU A 149 -7.34 -0.10 16.47
CA GLU A 149 -7.55 1.32 16.12
C GLU A 149 -7.07 1.65 14.71
N LYS A 150 -5.91 1.12 14.29
CA LYS A 150 -5.43 1.24 12.91
C LYS A 150 -6.40 0.65 11.90
N VAL A 151 -6.92 -0.55 12.16
CA VAL A 151 -7.92 -1.19 11.29
C VAL A 151 -9.18 -0.32 11.19
N GLN A 152 -9.69 0.22 12.31
CA GLN A 152 -10.83 1.12 12.31
C GLN A 152 -10.56 2.39 11.51
N THR A 153 -9.38 2.97 11.64
CA THR A 153 -8.97 4.18 10.91
C THR A 153 -9.00 3.94 9.40
N ILE A 154 -8.42 2.83 8.94
CA ILE A 154 -8.45 2.47 7.51
C ILE A 154 -9.88 2.15 7.06
N ARG A 155 -10.66 1.43 7.87
CA ARG A 155 -12.06 1.11 7.54
C ARG A 155 -12.90 2.37 7.33
N ASN A 156 -12.75 3.38 8.19
CA ASN A 156 -13.48 4.64 8.06
C ASN A 156 -13.10 5.40 6.79
N ARG A 157 -11.83 5.33 6.37
CA ARG A 157 -11.36 5.93 5.11
C ARG A 157 -11.96 5.24 3.89
N LEU A 158 -12.06 3.90 3.92
CA LEU A 158 -12.65 3.11 2.83
C LEU A 158 -14.18 3.29 2.71
N SER A 159 -14.84 3.72 3.78
CA SER A 159 -16.28 4.01 3.78
C SER A 159 -16.62 5.47 3.43
N THR A 160 -15.61 6.31 3.21
CA THR A 160 -15.76 7.73 2.83
C THR A 160 -15.80 7.84 1.31
#